data_AF-A0A4V2R5V7-F1
#
_entry.id   AF-A0A4V2R5V7-F1
#
_cell.length_a   1.000
_cell.length_b   1.000
_cell.length_c   1.000
_cell.angle_alpha   90.00
_cell.angle_beta   90.00
_cell.angle_gamma   90.00
#
_symmetry.space_group_name_H-M   'P 1'
#
loop_
_entity.id
_entity.type
_entity.pdbx_description
1 polymer ?
#
loop_
_entity_poly.entity_id
_entity_poly.type
_entity_poly.pdbx_seq_one_letter_code
_entity_poly.pdbx_strand_id
1 'polypeptide(L)'
;MAIKILTTNDVDWIRANRTEILTNRTVEVTVLFNSVGGYDPYTGEPIAGEPVAETVSVVWKPVTERDLVNGTEIRNGDVKVSFMSDVSIADIARLTKGGVDYAVFTADELGLGGPNRYECVVRQVT
;
A
#
# COMPACT_ATOMS: atom_id res chain seq x y z
N MET A 1 -38.81 5.15 -3.76
CA MET A 1 -37.38 5.43 -4.01
C MET A 1 -36.62 4.17 -3.64
N ALA A 2 -36.17 3.38 -4.62
CA ALA A 2 -35.48 2.11 -4.35
C ALA A 2 -33.99 2.39 -4.17
N ILE A 3 -33.46 2.14 -2.97
CA ILE A 3 -32.02 2.15 -2.73
C ILE A 3 -31.49 0.89 -3.40
N LYS A 4 -30.79 1.05 -4.53
CA LYS A 4 -30.12 -0.07 -5.20
C LYS A 4 -28.91 -0.47 -4.35
N ILE A 5 -29.09 -1.52 -3.55
CA ILE A 5 -27.99 -2.16 -2.82
C ILE A 5 -27.12 -2.87 -3.85
N LEU A 6 -25.82 -2.58 -3.87
CA LEU A 6 -24.85 -3.27 -4.71
C LEU A 6 -24.80 -4.74 -4.29
N THR A 7 -24.97 -5.64 -5.25
CA THR A 7 -24.85 -7.08 -5.01
C THR A 7 -23.39 -7.51 -5.05
N THR A 8 -23.05 -8.66 -4.48
CA THR A 8 -21.67 -9.20 -4.54
C THR A 8 -21.17 -9.35 -5.97
N ASN A 9 -22.06 -9.73 -6.91
CA ASN A 9 -21.73 -9.80 -8.33
C ASN A 9 -21.40 -8.42 -8.93
N ASP A 10 -22.08 -7.35 -8.51
CA ASP A 10 -21.74 -5.99 -8.94
C ASP A 10 -20.34 -5.59 -8.43
N VAL A 11 -20.00 -5.98 -7.19
CA VAL A 11 -18.67 -5.71 -6.59
C VAL A 11 -17.57 -6.46 -7.33
N ASP A 12 -17.77 -7.73 -7.66
CA ASP A 12 -16.77 -8.54 -8.36
C ASP A 12 -16.60 -8.09 -9.82
N TRP A 13 -17.69 -7.69 -10.49
CA TRP A 13 -17.62 -7.11 -11.84
C TRP A 13 -16.85 -5.78 -11.83
N ILE A 14 -17.09 -4.91 -10.85
CA ILE A 14 -16.33 -3.66 -10.69
C ILE A 14 -14.85 -3.96 -10.42
N ARG A 15 -14.55 -4.99 -9.61
CA ARG A 15 -13.16 -5.41 -9.31
C ARG A 15 -12.44 -5.93 -10.55
N ALA A 16 -13.10 -6.75 -11.38
CA ALA A 16 -12.52 -7.34 -12.58
C ALA A 16 -12.16 -6.31 -13.66
N ASN A 17 -13.03 -5.31 -13.89
CA ASN A 17 -12.77 -4.25 -14.87
C ASN A 17 -11.79 -3.17 -14.36
N ARG A 18 -11.46 -3.20 -13.06
CA ARG A 18 -10.55 -2.21 -12.46
C ARG A 18 -9.10 -2.40 -12.92
N THR A 19 -8.69 -3.63 -13.16
CA THR A 19 -7.33 -3.96 -13.64
C THR A 19 -7.02 -3.20 -14.93
N GLU A 20 -7.99 -3.13 -15.86
CA GLU A 20 -7.85 -2.46 -17.15
C GLU A 20 -7.69 -0.92 -17.03
N ILE A 21 -8.32 -0.31 -16.02
CA ILE A 21 -8.20 1.13 -15.73
C ILE A 21 -6.84 1.47 -15.10
N LEU A 22 -6.21 0.51 -14.40
CA LEU A 22 -4.99 0.75 -13.65
C LEU A 22 -3.72 0.55 -14.47
N THR A 23 -3.77 -0.19 -15.57
CA THR A 23 -2.62 -0.50 -16.44
C THR A 23 -1.82 0.75 -16.87
N ASN A 24 -2.48 1.90 -17.05
CA ASN A 24 -1.82 3.17 -17.43
C ASN A 24 -1.53 4.12 -16.25
N ARG A 25 -1.78 3.68 -15.02
CA ARG A 25 -1.68 4.49 -13.79
C ARG A 25 -0.72 3.91 -12.76
N THR A 26 -0.23 2.70 -12.99
CA THR A 26 0.69 2.00 -12.10
C THR A 26 2.14 2.15 -12.54
N VAL A 27 3.05 2.12 -11.57
CA VAL A 27 4.49 2.09 -11.76
C VAL A 27 5.07 0.97 -10.90
N GLU A 28 6.20 0.41 -11.33
CA GLU A 28 6.93 -0.57 -10.54
C GLU A 28 7.78 0.13 -9.47
N VAL A 29 7.73 -0.42 -8.25
CA VAL A 29 8.58 -0.02 -7.13
C VAL A 29 9.16 -1.27 -6.47
N THR A 30 10.39 -1.17 -5.97
CA THR A 30 10.96 -2.24 -5.16
C THR A 30 10.52 -2.04 -3.72
N VAL A 31 9.93 -3.06 -3.11
CA VAL A 31 9.49 -3.06 -1.73
C VAL A 31 10.35 -4.04 -0.97
N LEU A 32 10.93 -3.58 0.13
CA LEU A 32 11.66 -4.42 1.08
C LEU A 32 10.72 -4.78 2.21
N PHE A 33 10.45 -6.06 2.40
CA PHE A 33 9.62 -6.60 3.47
C PHE A 33 10.49 -7.11 4.61
N ASN A 34 10.06 -6.82 5.84
CA ASN A 34 10.56 -7.49 7.02
C ASN A 34 10.12 -8.96 6.96
N SER A 35 11.06 -9.86 7.24
CA SER A 35 10.79 -11.30 7.29
C SER A 35 11.01 -11.80 8.71
N VAL A 36 10.31 -12.87 9.09
CA VAL A 36 10.53 -13.57 10.36
C VAL A 36 11.45 -14.76 10.09
N GLY A 37 12.66 -14.72 10.65
CA GLY A 37 13.68 -15.76 10.48
C GLY A 37 13.51 -16.95 11.43
N GLY A 38 12.70 -16.78 12.47
CA GLY A 38 12.41 -17.79 13.47
C GLY A 38 11.68 -17.20 14.67
N TYR A 39 11.49 -18.01 15.70
CA TYR A 39 10.93 -17.58 16.98
C TYR A 39 11.90 -17.95 18.10
N ASP A 40 12.06 -17.06 19.07
CA ASP A 40 12.87 -17.33 20.24
C ASP A 40 12.28 -18.52 21.03
N PRO A 41 13.07 -19.57 21.34
CA PRO A 41 12.57 -20.80 21.94
C PRO A 41 12.12 -20.66 23.40
N TYR A 42 12.45 -19.56 24.08
CA TYR A 42 12.11 -19.29 25.48
C TYR A 42 10.97 -18.30 25.62
N THR A 43 10.92 -17.26 24.78
CA THR A 43 9.92 -16.18 24.85
C THR A 43 8.82 -16.29 23.81
N GLY A 44 9.05 -17.01 22.70
CA GLY A 44 8.12 -17.07 21.57
C GLY A 44 8.06 -15.78 20.75
N GLU A 45 8.96 -14.83 20.97
CA GLU A 45 9.02 -13.59 20.19
C GLU A 45 9.60 -13.84 18.79
N PRO A 46 9.10 -13.16 17.74
CA PRO A 46 9.63 -13.29 16.40
C PRO A 46 11.05 -12.71 16.32
N ILE A 47 11.96 -13.48 15.72
CA ILE A 47 13.33 -13.05 15.42
C ILE A 47 13.35 -12.49 13.99
N ALA A 48 13.91 -11.30 13.82
CA ALA A 48 14.08 -10.68 12.51
C ALA A 48 14.91 -11.61 11.59
N GLY A 49 14.34 -11.95 10.44
CA GLY A 49 14.99 -12.68 9.36
C GLY A 49 15.61 -11.75 8.32
N GLU A 50 16.20 -12.35 7.29
CA GLU A 50 16.71 -11.62 6.14
C GLU A 50 15.54 -10.91 5.41
N PRO A 51 15.61 -9.59 5.21
CA PRO A 51 14.59 -8.86 4.47
C PRO A 51 14.42 -9.39 3.03
N VAL A 52 13.18 -9.42 2.55
CA VAL A 52 12.87 -9.90 1.19
C VAL A 52 12.52 -8.70 0.32
N ALA A 53 13.18 -8.57 -0.82
CA ALA A 53 12.86 -7.54 -1.80
C ALA A 53 11.95 -8.08 -2.90
N GLU A 54 10.87 -7.39 -3.20
CA GLU A 54 9.94 -7.73 -4.28
C GLU A 54 9.61 -6.49 -5.12
N THR A 55 9.42 -6.67 -6.43
CA THR A 55 8.93 -5.61 -7.31
C THR A 55 7.42 -5.64 -7.32
N VAL A 56 6.80 -4.55 -6.88
CA VAL A 56 5.35 -4.42 -6.77
C VAL A 56 4.85 -3.30 -7.69
N SER A 57 3.72 -3.54 -8.36
CA SER A 57 3.04 -2.53 -9.17
C SER A 57 2.11 -1.69 -8.31
N VAL A 58 2.33 -0.38 -8.25
CA VAL A 58 1.59 0.54 -7.38
C VAL A 58 1.12 1.78 -8.14
N VAL A 59 0.03 2.40 -7.71
CA VAL A 59 -0.32 3.74 -8.19
C VAL A 59 0.50 4.76 -7.42
N TRP A 60 1.30 5.56 -8.12
CA TRP A 60 2.21 6.54 -7.52
C TRP A 60 1.77 7.97 -7.81
N LYS A 61 1.29 8.68 -6.79
CA LYS A 61 0.78 10.06 -6.93
C LYS A 61 1.55 11.03 -6.03
N PRO A 62 2.46 11.84 -6.59
CA PRO A 62 3.12 12.91 -5.84
C PRO A 62 2.09 13.89 -5.26
N VAL A 63 2.33 14.33 -4.03
CA VAL A 63 1.51 15.35 -3.37
C VAL A 63 2.03 16.72 -3.77
N THR A 64 1.19 17.49 -4.47
CA THR A 64 1.54 18.85 -4.96
C THR A 64 1.01 19.96 -4.06
N GLU A 65 0.02 19.66 -3.24
CA GLU A 65 -0.66 20.60 -2.34
C GLU A 65 -0.75 20.01 -0.94
N ARG A 66 -0.77 20.88 0.09
CA ARG A 66 -0.98 20.43 1.47
C ARG A 66 -2.38 19.85 1.63
N ASP A 67 -2.46 18.72 2.30
CA ASP A 67 -3.71 17.99 2.54
C ASP A 67 -3.62 17.26 3.89
N LEU A 68 -4.74 16.74 4.37
CA LEU A 68 -4.86 16.01 5.63
C LEU A 68 -5.37 14.61 5.33
N VAL A 69 -4.52 13.61 5.56
CA VAL A 69 -4.90 12.20 5.46
C VAL A 69 -4.86 11.62 6.87
N ASN A 70 -6.01 11.18 7.38
CA ASN A 70 -6.14 10.57 8.72
C ASN A 70 -5.49 11.39 9.85
N GLY A 71 -5.71 12.70 9.84
CA GLY A 71 -5.15 13.62 10.83
C GLY A 71 -3.64 13.91 10.67
N THR A 72 -3.00 13.28 9.69
CA THR A 72 -1.60 13.55 9.30
C THR A 72 -1.56 14.62 8.23
N GLU A 73 -0.81 15.69 8.48
CA GLU A 73 -0.49 16.69 7.46
C GLU A 73 0.48 16.09 6.44
N ILE A 74 0.03 16.05 5.18
CA ILE A 74 0.87 15.71 4.04
C ILE A 74 1.30 16.96 3.30
N ARG A 75 2.54 16.97 2.82
CA ARG A 75 3.20 18.16 2.28
C ARG A 75 3.84 17.87 0.93
N ASN A 76 4.25 18.92 0.25
CA ASN A 76 5.02 18.81 -1.00
C ASN A 76 6.30 17.98 -0.74
N GLY A 77 6.50 16.96 -1.57
CA GLY A 77 7.56 15.96 -1.42
C GLY A 77 7.07 14.61 -0.90
N ASP A 78 5.89 14.56 -0.28
CA ASP A 78 5.23 13.29 0.07
C ASP A 78 4.60 12.65 -1.17
N VAL A 79 4.34 11.35 -1.11
CA VAL A 79 3.71 10.60 -2.18
C VAL A 79 2.57 9.76 -1.62
N LYS A 80 1.39 9.84 -2.24
CA LYS A 80 0.31 8.87 -2.03
C LYS A 80 0.56 7.66 -2.92
N VAL A 81 0.72 6.50 -2.30
CA VAL A 81 0.94 5.20 -2.96
C VAL A 81 -0.26 4.33 -2.70
N SER A 82 -0.87 3.78 -3.75
CA SER A 82 -1.95 2.80 -3.60
C SER A 82 -1.45 1.40 -3.95
N PHE A 83 -1.54 0.51 -2.97
CA PHE A 83 -1.26 -0.91 -3.09
C PHE A 83 -2.55 -1.70 -3.26
N MET A 84 -2.46 -2.83 -3.95
CA MET A 84 -3.53 -3.82 -3.93
C MET A 84 -3.59 -4.53 -2.57
N SER A 85 -4.77 -5.06 -2.21
CA SER A 85 -4.99 -5.69 -0.90
C SER A 85 -4.22 -7.01 -0.69
N ASP A 86 -3.66 -7.58 -1.75
CA ASP A 86 -2.81 -8.77 -1.71
C ASP A 86 -1.38 -8.47 -1.21
N VAL A 87 -1.00 -7.19 -1.12
CA VAL A 87 0.29 -6.76 -0.56
C VAL A 87 0.13 -6.48 0.95
N SER A 88 0.91 -7.16 1.79
CA SER A 88 0.95 -6.88 3.24
C SER A 88 1.70 -5.58 3.50
N ILE A 89 0.98 -4.51 3.89
CA ILE A 89 1.60 -3.21 4.19
C ILE A 89 2.31 -3.21 5.54
N ALA A 90 1.83 -4.02 6.49
CA ALA A 90 2.37 -4.08 7.84
C ALA A 90 3.84 -4.50 7.88
N ASP A 91 4.26 -5.28 6.88
CA ASP A 91 5.61 -5.83 6.81
C ASP A 91 6.55 -4.98 5.94
N ILE A 92 6.08 -3.86 5.36
CA ILE A 92 6.92 -3.01 4.51
C ILE A 92 7.96 -2.27 5.37
N ALA A 93 9.22 -2.63 5.18
CA ALA A 93 10.37 -1.95 5.77
C ALA A 93 10.72 -0.67 5.01
N ARG A 94 10.72 -0.74 3.67
CA ARG A 94 11.14 0.36 2.79
C ARG A 94 10.59 0.20 1.37
N LEU A 95 10.36 1.31 0.69
CA LEU A 95 10.12 1.35 -0.75
C LEU A 95 11.29 2.05 -1.44
N THR A 96 11.71 1.56 -2.59
CA THR A 96 12.73 2.17 -3.44
C THR A 96 12.18 2.40 -4.83
N LYS A 97 12.32 3.64 -5.33
CA LYS A 97 11.95 4.02 -6.69
C LYS A 97 13.00 4.93 -7.29
N GLY A 98 13.59 4.52 -8.41
CA GLY A 98 14.62 5.31 -9.10
C GLY A 98 15.86 5.58 -8.24
N GLY A 99 16.23 4.65 -7.35
CA GLY A 99 17.35 4.79 -6.42
C GLY A 99 17.09 5.70 -5.22
N VAL A 100 15.86 6.17 -5.04
CA VAL A 100 15.44 6.95 -3.88
C VAL A 100 14.60 6.08 -2.96
N ASP A 101 14.91 6.15 -1.67
CA ASP A 101 14.23 5.38 -0.63
C ASP A 101 13.13 6.18 0.04
N TYR A 102 12.04 5.49 0.37
CA TYR A 102 10.86 6.04 1.01
C TYR A 102 10.41 5.11 2.14
N ALA A 103 9.92 5.71 3.22
CA ALA A 103 9.29 5.01 4.33
C ALA A 103 7.77 5.27 4.32
N VAL A 104 7.00 4.24 4.69
CA VAL A 104 5.55 4.37 4.92
C VAL A 104 5.34 5.17 6.19
N PHE A 105 4.63 6.29 6.09
CA PHE A 105 4.34 7.17 7.22
C PHE A 105 2.94 6.92 7.79
N THR A 106 1.97 6.68 6.92
CA THR A 106 0.61 6.28 7.30
C THR A 106 0.01 5.40 6.20
N ALA A 107 -0.88 4.50 6.57
CA ALA A 107 -1.60 3.61 5.67
C ALA A 107 -3.08 3.55 6.07
N ASP A 108 -3.95 3.44 5.08
CA ASP A 108 -5.39 3.29 5.26
C ASP A 108 -5.94 2.15 4.41
N GLU A 109 -6.93 1.45 4.94
CA GLU A 109 -7.63 0.35 4.27
C GLU A 109 -8.86 0.89 3.54
N LEU A 110 -8.87 0.75 2.21
CA LEU A 110 -9.98 1.23 1.39
C LEU A 110 -10.63 0.08 0.62
N GLY A 111 -11.95 0.08 0.56
CA GLY A 111 -12.70 -0.79 -0.34
C GLY A 111 -14.22 -0.73 -0.15
N LEU A 112 -14.95 -1.27 -1.12
CA LEU A 112 -16.41 -1.37 -1.09
C LEU A 112 -16.79 -2.81 -0.75
N GLY A 113 -17.42 -3.01 0.40
CA GLY A 113 -17.77 -4.35 0.90
C GLY A 113 -16.64 -5.11 1.60
N GLY A 114 -15.50 -4.46 1.87
CA GLY A 114 -14.30 -5.00 2.53
C GLY A 114 -13.02 -4.32 2.02
N PRO A 115 -11.87 -4.46 2.71
CA PRO A 115 -10.60 -3.88 2.25
C PRO A 115 -10.20 -4.48 0.90
N ASN A 116 -9.96 -3.61 -0.10
CA ASN A 116 -9.57 -4.03 -1.45
C ASN A 116 -8.33 -3.31 -1.99
N ARG A 117 -7.85 -2.29 -1.26
CA ARG A 117 -6.58 -1.62 -1.50
C ARG A 117 -6.10 -0.99 -0.21
N TYR A 118 -4.80 -0.72 -0.16
CA TYR A 118 -4.24 0.16 0.86
C TYR A 118 -3.81 1.48 0.22
N GLU A 119 -4.15 2.59 0.86
CA GLU A 119 -3.67 3.91 0.47
C GLU A 119 -2.66 4.39 1.51
N CYS A 120 -1.41 4.50 1.09
CA CYS A 120 -0.29 4.84 1.95
C CYS A 120 0.23 6.23 1.60
N VAL A 121 0.68 6.95 2.60
CA VAL A 121 1.55 8.11 2.40
C VAL A 121 2.98 7.65 2.67
N VAL A 122 3.85 7.83 1.68
CA VAL A 122 5.27 7.56 1.83
C VAL A 122 6.06 8.86 1.75
N ARG A 123 7.15 8.92 2.50
CA ARG A 123 8.06 10.06 2.56
C ARG A 123 9.47 9.60 2.27
N GLN A 124 10.20 10.40 1.49
CA GLN A 124 11.59 10.14 1.20
C GLN A 124 12.40 10.04 2.50
N VAL A 125 13.23 9.02 2.62
CA VAL A 125 14.19 8.83 3.70
C VAL A 125 15.58 8.75 3.07
N THR A 126 16.50 9.56 3.58
CA THR A 126 17.92 9.55 3.20
C THR A 126 18.70 8.82 4.27
#